data_AF-A0A3P8HRE7-F1
#
_entry.id   AF-A0A3P8HRE7-F1
#
_cell.length_a   1.000
_cell.length_b   1.000
_cell.length_c   1.000
_cell.angle_alpha   90.00
_cell.angle_beta   90.00
_cell.angle_gamma   90.00
#
_symmetry.space_group_name_H-M   'P 1'
#
loop_
_entity.id
_entity.type
_entity.pdbx_description
1 polymer ?
#
loop_
_entity_poly.entity_id
_entity_poly.type
_entity_poly.pdbx_seq_one_letter_code
_entity_poly.pdbx_strand_id
1 'polypeptide(L)'
;MAFRLGSLGFLTPFPFRNFPAHLKVAMEGSPNCLLRMRLCCQILRDNNSAPSSRNHTPSDESSDGSKSRGSSPDTEYHFLNELVIDRGLSPFPCDLMVKVNGRKVTHFEGDGLMVSTPTGSTAYSMATGASLLHPWVPAFLLTPINSLALSSRAIVLPINLRLEIAIAPGARCRAVHFSFDGRSRASNLIHEGDSILVTNSPYPMPCLCGSDQVRT
;
A
#
# COMPACT_ATOMS: atom_id res chain seq x y z
N MET A 1 -6.89 2.06 21.06
CA MET A 1 -6.07 1.39 22.10
C MET A 1 -5.94 -0.08 21.76
N ALA A 2 -4.75 -0.67 21.81
CA ALA A 2 -4.53 -2.05 21.37
C ALA A 2 -3.87 -2.90 22.47
N PHE A 3 -4.58 -3.93 22.92
CA PHE A 3 -4.11 -4.83 23.98
C PHE A 3 -3.51 -6.10 23.39
N ARG A 4 -2.42 -6.59 24.00
CA ARG A 4 -1.88 -7.93 23.72
C ARG A 4 -2.46 -8.94 24.71
N LEU A 5 -2.89 -10.07 24.16
CA LEU A 5 -3.41 -11.23 24.89
C LEU A 5 -2.38 -12.39 24.95
N GLY A 6 -1.21 -12.22 24.31
CA GLY A 6 -0.14 -13.21 24.23
C GLY A 6 1.23 -12.56 24.17
N SER A 7 2.05 -12.96 23.20
CA SER A 7 3.39 -12.37 23.00
C SER A 7 3.35 -10.88 22.70
N LEU A 8 4.50 -10.22 22.88
CA LEU A 8 4.66 -8.81 22.52
C LEU A 8 4.57 -8.65 20.99
N GLY A 9 3.61 -7.85 20.52
CA GLY A 9 3.51 -7.42 19.13
C GLY A 9 3.89 -5.95 18.95
N PHE A 10 4.34 -5.58 17.76
CA PHE A 10 4.76 -4.20 17.43
C PHE A 10 3.62 -3.16 17.48
N LEU A 11 2.36 -3.60 17.48
CA LEU A 11 1.16 -2.76 17.46
C LEU A 11 0.30 -2.84 18.74
N THR A 12 0.66 -3.69 19.70
CA THR A 12 -0.17 -3.99 20.89
C THR A 12 0.60 -3.67 22.19
N PRO A 13 0.82 -2.38 22.50
CA PRO A 13 1.70 -1.98 23.59
C PRO A 13 1.12 -2.27 24.98
N PHE A 14 -0.20 -2.44 25.12
CA PHE A 14 -0.83 -2.60 26.43
C PHE A 14 -1.01 -4.07 26.81
N PRO A 15 -0.46 -4.55 27.95
CA PRO A 15 -0.79 -5.87 28.45
C PRO A 15 -2.25 -5.92 28.93
N PHE A 16 -2.98 -6.99 28.61
CA PHE A 16 -4.39 -7.10 29.02
C PHE A 16 -4.60 -7.26 30.53
N ARG A 17 -3.59 -7.77 31.27
CA ARG A 17 -3.68 -8.08 32.71
C ARG A 17 -4.21 -6.93 33.58
N ASN A 18 -3.97 -5.68 33.18
CA ASN A 18 -4.45 -4.50 33.90
C ASN A 18 -5.22 -3.52 32.98
N PHE A 19 -6.04 -4.05 32.07
CA PHE A 19 -6.78 -3.24 31.10
C PHE A 19 -7.69 -2.15 31.71
N PRO A 20 -8.34 -2.31 32.89
CA PRO A 20 -9.22 -1.27 33.43
C PRO A 20 -8.44 0.00 33.81
N ALA A 21 -7.25 -0.17 34.40
CA ALA A 21 -6.38 0.96 34.74
C ALA A 21 -5.88 1.68 33.48
N HIS A 22 -5.48 0.91 32.46
CA HIS A 22 -5.07 1.45 31.17
C HIS A 22 -6.20 2.24 30.49
N LEU A 23 -7.42 1.70 30.50
CA LEU A 23 -8.60 2.36 29.93
C LEU A 23 -8.93 3.66 30.67
N LYS A 24 -8.87 3.63 32.01
CA LYS A 24 -9.08 4.83 32.83
C LYS A 24 -8.10 5.94 32.47
N VAL A 25 -6.81 5.62 32.36
CA VAL A 25 -5.77 6.59 31.94
C VAL A 25 -6.04 7.11 30.52
N ALA A 26 -6.51 6.26 29.61
CA ALA A 26 -6.81 6.67 28.24
C ALA A 26 -8.04 7.60 28.15
N MET A 27 -9.03 7.42 29.03
CA MET A 27 -10.28 8.21 29.03
C MET A 27 -10.17 9.50 29.83
N GLU A 28 -9.50 9.45 30.99
CA GLU A 28 -9.45 10.57 31.95
C GLU A 28 -8.11 11.32 31.92
N GLY A 29 -7.05 10.71 31.39
CA GLY A 29 -5.71 11.28 31.35
C GLY A 29 -5.36 11.93 30.01
N SER A 30 -4.09 12.31 29.86
CA SER A 30 -3.48 12.74 28.59
C SER A 30 -2.51 11.67 28.10
N PRO A 31 -3.01 10.59 27.46
CA PRO A 31 -2.15 9.52 26.99
C PRO A 31 -1.28 10.01 25.83
N ASN A 32 -0.01 9.57 25.80
CA ASN A 32 0.84 9.81 24.65
C ASN A 32 0.30 9.07 23.43
N CYS A 33 0.32 9.73 22.28
CA CYS A 33 -0.18 9.17 21.03
C CYS A 33 0.90 9.24 19.95
N LEU A 34 1.17 8.07 19.37
CA LEU A 34 1.99 7.92 18.19
C LEU A 34 1.08 7.96 16.96
N LEU A 35 1.34 8.90 16.05
CA LEU A 35 0.68 8.94 14.75
C LEU A 35 1.46 8.07 13.77
N ARG A 36 0.98 6.85 13.54
CA ARG A 36 1.59 5.96 12.55
C ARG A 36 1.12 6.37 11.16
N MET A 37 2.06 6.64 10.26
CA MET A 37 1.71 6.98 8.89
C MET A 37 0.97 5.84 8.20
N ARG A 38 0.15 6.20 7.22
CA ARG A 38 -0.43 5.28 6.25
C ARG A 38 -0.04 5.73 4.87
N LEU A 39 -0.10 4.82 3.91
CA LEU A 39 0.00 5.16 2.51
C LEU A 39 -1.39 5.11 1.88
N CYS A 40 -1.56 5.95 0.86
CA CYS A 40 -2.72 6.00 0.00
C CYS A 40 -2.36 5.31 -1.33
N CYS A 41 -3.31 4.54 -1.85
CA CYS A 41 -3.24 3.89 -3.15
C CYS A 41 -4.45 4.30 -3.99
N GLN A 42 -4.21 4.65 -5.25
CA GLN A 42 -5.23 4.89 -6.26
C GLN A 42 -4.94 4.03 -7.49
N ILE A 43 -5.98 3.42 -8.05
CA ILE A 43 -5.87 2.65 -9.30
C ILE A 43 -6.23 3.57 -10.46
N LEU A 44 -5.31 3.69 -11.41
CA LEU A 44 -5.52 4.39 -12.66
C LEU A 44 -5.74 3.35 -13.75
N ARG A 45 -6.97 3.24 -14.23
CA ARG A 45 -7.35 2.32 -15.31
C ARG A 45 -7.13 2.99 -16.66
N ASP A 46 -6.68 2.22 -17.65
CA ASP A 46 -6.67 2.72 -19.02
C ASP A 46 -8.12 2.91 -19.50
N ASN A 47 -8.47 4.12 -19.93
CA ASN A 47 -9.82 4.45 -20.41
C ASN A 47 -10.25 3.61 -21.63
N ASN A 48 -9.33 2.95 -22.33
CA ASN A 48 -9.64 2.02 -23.42
C ASN A 48 -10.05 0.61 -22.97
N SER A 49 -9.98 0.30 -21.67
CA SER A 49 -10.23 -1.04 -21.12
C SER A 49 -11.52 -1.16 -20.30
N ALA A 50 -12.38 -0.14 -20.32
CA ALA A 50 -13.71 -0.24 -19.71
C ALA A 50 -14.50 -1.39 -20.35
N PRO A 51 -15.01 -2.37 -19.58
CA PRO A 51 -15.89 -3.39 -20.13
C PRO A 51 -17.17 -2.72 -20.60
N SER A 52 -17.46 -2.87 -21.89
CA SER A 52 -18.76 -2.58 -22.49
C SER A 52 -19.82 -3.50 -21.87
N SER A 53 -20.35 -3.12 -20.70
CA SER A 53 -21.56 -3.71 -20.15
C SER A 53 -22.39 -2.65 -19.44
N ARG A 54 -23.04 -1.81 -20.25
CA ARG A 54 -24.36 -1.26 -19.94
C ARG A 54 -25.16 -1.30 -21.23
N ASN A 55 -26.10 -2.24 -21.30
CA ASN A 55 -27.09 -2.28 -22.37
C ASN A 55 -27.90 -0.98 -22.36
N HIS A 56 -27.87 -0.29 -23.49
CA HIS A 56 -28.75 0.81 -23.82
C HIS A 56 -30.18 0.31 -24.04
N THR A 57 -31.15 0.99 -23.45
CA THR A 57 -32.40 1.35 -24.16
C THR A 57 -32.29 2.83 -24.57
N PRO A 58 -32.84 3.26 -25.73
CA PRO A 58 -32.70 4.64 -26.20
C PRO A 58 -33.95 5.47 -25.90
N SER A 59 -33.77 6.70 -25.43
CA SER A 59 -34.64 7.85 -25.76
C SER A 59 -33.92 9.18 -25.50
N ASP A 60 -33.81 9.96 -26.57
CA ASP A 60 -33.92 11.42 -26.68
C ASP A 60 -32.77 12.37 -26.28
N GLU A 61 -32.13 12.85 -27.36
CA GLU A 61 -31.73 14.23 -27.73
C GLU A 61 -31.13 15.21 -26.70
N SER A 62 -29.86 15.58 -26.95
CA SER A 62 -29.44 16.92 -27.45
C SER A 62 -28.13 17.47 -26.82
N SER A 63 -27.33 18.10 -27.69
CA SER A 63 -26.40 19.22 -27.43
C SER A 63 -25.01 18.97 -26.82
N ASP A 64 -24.01 19.05 -27.71
CA ASP A 64 -22.75 19.81 -27.66
C ASP A 64 -21.99 20.04 -26.33
N GLY A 65 -20.67 19.80 -26.38
CA GLY A 65 -19.71 20.20 -25.35
C GLY A 65 -18.58 19.21 -25.13
N SER A 66 -17.43 19.46 -25.75
CA SER A 66 -16.17 18.76 -25.44
C SER A 66 -15.80 18.96 -23.96
N LYS A 67 -16.09 17.96 -23.12
CA LYS A 67 -15.55 17.88 -21.76
C LYS A 67 -14.52 16.77 -21.74
N SER A 68 -13.24 17.15 -21.80
CA SER A 68 -12.13 16.32 -21.35
C SER A 68 -12.31 16.02 -19.87
N ARG A 69 -13.11 15.00 -19.56
CA ARG A 69 -13.29 14.48 -18.21
C ARG A 69 -11.98 13.78 -17.84
N GLY A 70 -11.15 14.45 -17.03
CA GLY A 70 -10.00 13.83 -16.39
C GLY A 70 -10.45 12.53 -15.71
N SER A 71 -9.71 11.45 -15.92
CA SER A 71 -9.99 10.15 -15.31
C SER A 71 -9.96 10.29 -13.79
N SER A 72 -11.13 10.38 -13.16
CA SER A 72 -11.25 10.31 -11.71
C SER A 72 -10.72 8.94 -11.26
N PRO A 73 -9.82 8.87 -10.25
CA PRO A 73 -9.31 7.59 -9.76
C PRO A 73 -10.46 6.70 -9.30
N ASP A 74 -10.35 5.41 -9.61
CA ASP A 74 -11.47 4.45 -9.57
C ASP A 74 -11.95 4.17 -8.13
N THR A 75 -11.07 4.33 -7.12
CA THR A 75 -11.32 4.36 -5.67
C THR A 75 -9.99 4.64 -4.95
N GLU A 76 -10.01 5.33 -3.80
CA GLU A 76 -8.84 5.55 -2.94
C GLU A 76 -8.78 4.52 -1.80
N TYR A 77 -7.63 3.89 -1.59
CA TYR A 77 -7.39 2.90 -0.55
C TYR A 77 -6.28 3.37 0.39
N HIS A 78 -6.45 3.16 1.69
CA HIS A 78 -5.42 3.46 2.68
C HIS A 78 -4.98 2.20 3.39
N PHE A 79 -3.67 2.02 3.53
CA PHE A 79 -3.08 0.84 4.17
C PHE A 79 -2.05 1.24 5.22
N LEU A 80 -1.95 0.43 6.28
CA LEU A 80 -1.06 0.68 7.42
C LEU A 80 0.28 -0.01 7.27
N ASN A 81 0.31 -1.23 6.79
CA ASN A 81 1.52 -2.04 6.72
C ASN A 81 2.07 -2.01 5.30
N GLU A 82 1.39 -2.67 4.35
CA GLU A 82 1.89 -2.79 2.98
C GLU A 82 0.81 -2.91 1.91
N LEU A 83 1.18 -2.45 0.72
CA LEU A 83 0.66 -2.88 -0.56
C LEU A 83 1.57 -4.00 -1.07
N VAL A 84 0.99 -5.14 -1.41
CA VAL A 84 1.69 -6.25 -2.08
C VAL A 84 1.15 -6.36 -3.49
N ILE A 85 2.03 -6.41 -4.49
CA ILE A 85 1.72 -6.68 -5.89
C ILE A 85 2.44 -7.97 -6.28
N ASP A 86 1.75 -8.95 -6.84
CA ASP A 86 2.35 -10.24 -7.16
C ASP A 86 1.73 -10.90 -8.40
N ARG A 87 2.51 -11.79 -9.03
CA ARG A 87 2.13 -12.48 -10.29
C ARG A 87 0.94 -13.45 -10.17
N GLY A 88 0.49 -13.74 -8.95
CA GLY A 88 -0.50 -14.76 -8.64
C GLY A 88 -0.17 -16.12 -9.23
N LEU A 89 -1.13 -16.69 -9.96
CA LEU A 89 -0.98 -18.02 -10.54
C LEU A 89 -0.23 -18.01 -11.88
N SER A 90 0.22 -16.84 -12.36
CA SER A 90 0.98 -16.75 -13.61
C SER A 90 2.26 -17.59 -13.52
N PRO A 91 2.57 -18.43 -14.52
CA PRO A 91 3.83 -19.16 -14.56
C PRO A 91 5.03 -18.26 -14.92
N PHE A 92 4.77 -17.06 -15.44
CA PHE A 92 5.82 -16.09 -15.78
C PHE A 92 6.05 -15.13 -14.61
N PRO A 93 7.31 -14.70 -14.36
CA PRO A 93 7.57 -13.62 -13.43
C PRO A 93 6.81 -12.36 -13.84
N CYS A 94 6.36 -11.57 -12.86
CA CYS A 94 5.88 -10.23 -13.17
C CYS A 94 7.08 -9.33 -13.47
N ASP A 95 6.94 -8.45 -14.45
CA ASP A 95 7.86 -7.35 -14.72
C ASP A 95 7.12 -6.05 -14.39
N LEU A 96 7.52 -5.40 -13.30
CA LEU A 96 6.85 -4.23 -12.74
C LEU A 96 7.72 -3.00 -12.95
N MET A 97 7.29 -2.12 -13.85
CA MET A 97 7.91 -0.81 -14.07
C MET A 97 7.52 0.15 -12.95
N VAL A 98 8.54 0.81 -12.37
CA VAL A 98 8.38 1.79 -11.30
C VAL A 98 8.77 3.17 -11.78
N LYS A 99 7.86 4.13 -11.63
CA LYS A 99 8.13 5.56 -11.81
C LYS A 99 8.05 6.28 -10.47
N VAL A 100 8.94 7.24 -10.29
CA VAL A 100 8.95 8.16 -9.14
C VAL A 100 8.77 9.56 -9.67
N ASN A 101 7.75 10.28 -9.19
CA ASN A 101 7.39 11.62 -9.64
C ASN A 101 7.28 11.71 -11.17
N GLY A 102 6.67 10.69 -11.80
CA GLY A 102 6.46 10.60 -13.25
C GLY A 102 7.68 10.17 -14.07
N ARG A 103 8.86 10.00 -13.46
CA ARG A 103 10.07 9.54 -14.15
C ARG A 103 10.28 8.04 -13.94
N LYS A 104 10.49 7.27 -15.01
CA LYS A 104 10.86 5.85 -14.92
C LYS A 104 12.22 5.74 -14.22
N VAL A 105 12.26 4.97 -13.13
CA VAL A 105 13.48 4.76 -12.34
C VAL A 105 14.05 3.37 -12.60
N THR A 106 13.21 2.34 -12.44
CA THR A 106 13.64 0.95 -12.59
C THR A 106 12.43 0.08 -12.93
N HIS A 107 12.69 -1.21 -13.17
CA HIS A 107 11.67 -2.25 -13.15
C HIS A 107 12.14 -3.40 -12.24
N PHE A 108 11.20 -4.22 -11.79
CA PHE A 108 11.46 -5.39 -10.97
C PHE A 108 10.86 -6.63 -11.62
N GLU A 109 11.73 -7.58 -11.94
CA GLU A 109 11.33 -8.91 -12.40
C GLU A 109 11.42 -9.91 -11.25
N GLY A 110 10.36 -10.69 -11.03
CA GLY A 110 10.29 -11.68 -9.95
C GLY A 110 8.87 -12.17 -9.66
N ASP A 111 8.64 -12.58 -8.41
CA ASP A 111 7.29 -12.95 -7.96
C ASP A 111 6.40 -11.73 -7.69
N GLY A 112 6.99 -10.60 -7.31
CA GLY A 112 6.23 -9.41 -6.94
C GLY A 112 7.06 -8.24 -6.41
N LEU A 113 6.35 -7.23 -5.89
CA LEU A 113 6.89 -6.01 -5.31
C LEU A 113 5.98 -5.55 -4.17
N MET A 114 6.57 -5.09 -3.07
CA MET A 114 5.86 -4.51 -1.94
C MET A 114 6.20 -3.05 -1.75
N VAL A 115 5.19 -2.28 -1.35
CA VAL A 115 5.36 -0.92 -0.84
C VAL A 115 4.91 -0.91 0.61
N SER A 116 5.83 -0.73 1.55
CA SER A 116 5.56 -0.84 2.99
C SER A 116 5.77 0.48 3.71
N THR A 117 4.95 0.78 4.71
CA THR A 117 5.22 1.86 5.67
C THR A 117 6.31 1.43 6.66
N PRO A 118 6.85 2.33 7.51
CA PRO A 118 7.73 1.95 8.60
C PRO A 118 7.05 0.99 9.58
N THR A 119 5.73 1.08 9.76
CA THR A 119 4.98 0.10 10.57
C THR A 119 5.00 -1.28 9.90
N GLY A 120 4.78 -1.33 8.58
CA GLY A 120 4.87 -2.55 7.78
C GLY A 120 6.29 -3.13 7.64
N SER A 121 7.34 -2.38 8.01
CA SER A 121 8.72 -2.91 7.99
C SER A 121 8.90 -4.13 8.91
N THR A 122 8.06 -4.25 9.94
CA THR A 122 8.01 -5.39 10.86
C THR A 122 7.06 -6.52 10.44
N ALA A 123 6.34 -6.34 9.33
CA ALA A 123 5.36 -7.30 8.81
C ALA A 123 5.95 -8.11 7.66
N TYR A 124 5.27 -8.21 6.52
CA TYR A 124 5.73 -9.08 5.42
C TYR A 124 7.07 -8.61 4.84
N SER A 125 7.31 -7.29 4.81
CA SER A 125 8.59 -6.70 4.39
C SER A 125 9.80 -7.28 5.15
N MET A 126 9.63 -7.57 6.45
CA MET A 126 10.67 -8.18 7.29
C MET A 126 11.08 -9.56 6.77
N ALA A 127 10.11 -10.39 6.38
CA ALA A 127 10.35 -11.75 5.90
C ALA A 127 11.12 -11.77 4.57
N THR A 128 11.00 -10.72 3.77
CA THR A 128 11.74 -10.54 2.52
C THR A 128 13.13 -9.90 2.69
N GLY A 129 13.57 -9.69 3.94
CA GLY A 129 14.89 -9.15 4.24
C GLY A 129 14.98 -7.61 4.20
N ALA A 130 13.85 -6.91 4.27
CA ALA A 130 13.86 -5.44 4.41
C ALA A 130 14.33 -5.02 5.81
N SER A 131 14.88 -3.80 5.90
CA SER A 131 15.31 -3.22 7.18
C SER A 131 14.11 -2.80 8.03
N LEU A 132 14.25 -2.93 9.36
CA LEU A 132 13.30 -2.38 10.31
C LEU A 132 13.43 -0.86 10.35
N LEU A 133 12.30 -0.17 10.21
CA LEU A 133 12.23 1.28 10.36
C LEU A 133 11.41 1.63 11.60
N HIS A 134 11.91 2.60 12.37
CA HIS A 134 11.15 3.17 13.46
C HIS A 134 9.88 3.86 12.92
N PRO A 135 8.70 3.76 13.59
CA PRO A 135 7.45 4.33 13.10
C PRO A 135 7.44 5.84 12.80
N TRP A 136 8.39 6.60 13.37
CA TRP A 136 8.56 8.04 13.11
C TRP A 136 9.38 8.39 11.86
N VAL A 137 10.09 7.43 11.27
CA VAL A 137 10.93 7.72 10.08
C VAL A 137 10.00 8.10 8.92
N PRO A 138 10.10 9.31 8.34
CA PRO A 138 9.20 9.78 7.28
C PRO A 138 9.60 9.19 5.91
N ALA A 139 9.45 7.88 5.77
CA ALA A 139 9.81 7.13 4.56
C ALA A 139 8.88 5.95 4.33
N PHE A 140 8.90 5.38 3.13
CA PHE A 140 8.34 4.07 2.83
C PHE A 140 9.41 3.17 2.20
N LEU A 141 9.18 1.86 2.26
CA LEU A 141 10.07 0.86 1.69
C LEU A 141 9.49 0.33 0.38
N LEU A 142 10.36 0.12 -0.59
CA LEU A 142 10.09 -0.61 -1.81
C LEU A 142 10.88 -1.93 -1.77
N THR A 143 10.19 -3.05 -1.63
CA THR A 143 10.82 -4.35 -1.36
C THR A 143 10.42 -5.38 -2.43
N PRO A 144 11.36 -5.83 -3.28
CA PRO A 144 11.08 -6.88 -4.26
C PRO A 144 10.79 -8.23 -3.60
N ILE A 145 9.89 -9.03 -4.18
CA ILE A 145 9.60 -10.40 -3.76
C ILE A 145 10.25 -11.36 -4.75
N ASN A 146 11.19 -12.19 -4.27
CA ASN A 146 11.91 -13.19 -5.06
C ASN A 146 12.35 -12.66 -6.44
N SER A 147 13.08 -11.54 -6.43
CA SER A 147 13.52 -10.91 -7.67
C SER A 147 14.60 -11.72 -8.39
N LEU A 148 14.55 -11.72 -9.72
CA LEU A 148 15.52 -12.37 -10.59
C LEU A 148 16.84 -11.59 -10.71
N ALA A 149 16.85 -10.30 -10.34
CA ALA A 149 18.06 -9.49 -10.38
C ALA A 149 18.96 -9.76 -9.15
N LEU A 150 20.23 -10.06 -9.42
CA LEU A 150 21.25 -10.44 -8.42
C LEU A 150 21.48 -9.41 -7.30
N SER A 151 21.17 -8.13 -7.54
CA SER A 151 21.38 -7.03 -6.60
C SER A 151 20.07 -6.40 -6.09
N SER A 152 18.95 -7.09 -6.21
CA SER A 152 17.66 -6.59 -5.70
C SER A 152 17.65 -6.51 -4.18
N ARG A 153 17.64 -5.28 -3.66
CA ARG A 153 17.51 -4.99 -2.22
C ARG A 153 16.30 -4.10 -1.97
N ALA A 154 15.77 -4.14 -0.76
CA ALA A 154 14.78 -3.16 -0.34
C ALA A 154 15.36 -1.75 -0.41
N ILE A 155 14.55 -0.79 -0.88
CA ILE A 155 14.95 0.61 -1.04
C ILE A 155 14.09 1.45 -0.11
N VAL A 156 14.71 2.33 0.68
CA VAL A 156 14.00 3.30 1.51
C VAL A 156 13.85 4.60 0.72
N LEU A 157 12.61 5.07 0.61
CA LEU A 157 12.23 6.23 -0.19
C LEU A 157 11.55 7.30 0.68
N PRO A 158 11.84 8.60 0.49
CA PRO A 158 11.17 9.68 1.19
C PRO A 158 9.64 9.67 1.02
N ILE A 159 8.91 9.98 2.08
CA ILE A 159 7.43 9.90 2.12
C ILE A 159 6.72 10.90 1.19
N ASN A 160 7.38 11.98 0.78
CA ASN A 160 6.83 13.00 -0.11
C ASN A 160 6.86 12.60 -1.59
N LEU A 161 7.40 11.42 -1.92
CA LEU A 161 7.44 10.93 -3.30
C LEU A 161 6.09 10.36 -3.73
N ARG A 162 5.79 10.55 -5.02
CA ARG A 162 4.67 9.90 -5.71
C ARG A 162 5.22 8.71 -6.49
N LEU A 163 4.79 7.51 -6.12
CA LEU A 163 5.18 6.26 -6.76
C LEU A 163 4.08 5.81 -7.73
N GLU A 164 4.47 5.38 -8.93
CA GLU A 164 3.56 4.76 -9.90
C GLU A 164 4.15 3.42 -10.31
N ILE A 165 3.37 2.36 -10.19
CA ILE A 165 3.76 0.99 -10.51
C ILE A 165 2.82 0.47 -11.59
N ALA A 166 3.38 -0.03 -12.68
CA ALA A 166 2.62 -0.62 -13.77
C ALA A 166 3.31 -1.89 -14.27
N ILE A 167 2.57 -2.75 -14.96
CA ILE A 167 3.18 -3.85 -15.70
C ILE A 167 4.03 -3.25 -16.83
N ALA A 168 5.27 -3.73 -16.97
CA ALA A 168 6.17 -3.23 -18.00
C ALA A 168 5.64 -3.56 -19.41
N PRO A 169 5.82 -2.66 -20.40
CA PRO A 169 5.44 -2.95 -21.78
C PRO A 169 6.16 -4.19 -22.31
N GLY A 170 5.40 -5.14 -22.86
CA GLY A 170 5.94 -6.38 -23.40
C GLY A 170 6.18 -7.49 -22.36
N ALA A 171 5.80 -7.28 -21.10
CA ALA A 171 5.86 -8.32 -20.07
C ALA A 171 4.98 -9.53 -20.46
N ARG A 172 5.49 -10.75 -20.20
CA ARG A 172 4.72 -11.99 -20.45
C ARG A 172 3.56 -12.16 -19.45
N CYS A 173 3.75 -11.68 -18.22
CA CYS A 173 2.71 -11.61 -17.22
C CYS A 173 1.87 -10.34 -17.44
N ARG A 174 0.68 -10.49 -18.04
CA ARG A 174 -0.17 -9.35 -18.47
C ARG A 174 -1.21 -8.91 -17.43
N ALA A 175 -1.25 -9.58 -16.28
CA ALA A 175 -2.11 -9.24 -15.17
C ALA A 175 -1.43 -9.62 -13.86
N VAL A 176 -1.52 -8.76 -12.85
CA VAL A 176 -0.96 -9.02 -11.52
C VAL A 176 -2.00 -8.69 -10.46
N HIS A 177 -1.96 -9.45 -9.37
CA HIS A 177 -2.81 -9.21 -8.22
C HIS A 177 -2.21 -8.15 -7.32
N PHE A 178 -3.06 -7.49 -6.54
CA PHE A 178 -2.59 -6.63 -5.46
C PHE A 178 -3.43 -6.77 -4.20
N SER A 179 -2.85 -6.49 -3.04
CA SER A 179 -3.54 -6.54 -1.75
C SER A 179 -3.04 -5.45 -0.81
N PHE A 180 -3.90 -5.06 0.13
CA PHE A 180 -3.59 -4.08 1.16
C PHE A 180 -3.67 -4.77 2.52
N ASP A 181 -2.63 -4.66 3.34
CA ASP A 181 -2.58 -5.24 4.69
C ASP A 181 -2.99 -6.72 4.74
N GLY A 182 -2.64 -7.48 3.70
CA GLY A 182 -2.97 -8.91 3.54
C GLY A 182 -4.42 -9.21 3.17
N ARG A 183 -5.21 -8.23 2.71
CA ARG A 183 -6.65 -8.37 2.43
C ARG A 183 -7.01 -8.16 0.96
N SER A 184 -8.17 -8.72 0.58
CA SER A 184 -8.87 -8.48 -0.70
C SER A 184 -8.08 -8.79 -1.98
N ARG A 185 -7.08 -9.68 -1.90
CA ARG A 185 -6.20 -10.01 -3.04
C ARG A 185 -6.95 -10.59 -4.27
N ALA A 186 -7.95 -11.44 -4.02
CA ALA A 186 -8.61 -12.21 -5.09
C ALA A 186 -9.43 -11.34 -6.07
N SER A 187 -10.07 -10.29 -5.56
CA SER A 187 -10.87 -9.34 -6.36
C SER A 187 -10.04 -8.20 -6.96
N ASN A 188 -8.78 -8.07 -6.54
CA ASN A 188 -7.93 -6.93 -6.84
C ASN A 188 -6.89 -7.32 -7.90
N LEU A 189 -7.12 -6.87 -9.13
CA LEU A 189 -6.28 -7.18 -10.29
C LEU A 189 -5.99 -5.90 -11.07
N ILE A 190 -4.75 -5.75 -11.53
CA ILE A 190 -4.36 -4.75 -12.54
C ILE A 190 -3.95 -5.47 -13.82
N HIS A 191 -4.36 -4.93 -14.96
CA HIS A 191 -3.97 -5.41 -16.28
C HIS A 191 -2.89 -4.52 -16.89
N GLU A 192 -2.28 -4.99 -17.98
CA GLU A 192 -1.45 -4.12 -18.80
C GLU A 192 -2.23 -2.87 -19.24
N GLY A 193 -1.61 -1.71 -19.11
CA GLY A 193 -2.25 -0.40 -19.32
C GLY A 193 -2.69 0.28 -18.02
N ASP A 194 -3.02 -0.50 -17.00
CA ASP A 194 -3.35 0.04 -15.68
C ASP A 194 -2.08 0.42 -14.90
N SER A 195 -2.24 1.30 -13.91
CA SER A 195 -1.19 1.61 -12.95
C SER A 195 -1.71 1.81 -11.54
N ILE A 196 -0.86 1.51 -10.57
CA ILE A 196 -1.08 1.74 -9.16
C ILE A 196 -0.29 2.97 -8.75
N LEU A 197 -1.00 3.96 -8.21
CA LEU A 197 -0.40 5.17 -7.67
C LEU A 197 -0.34 5.12 -6.15
N VAL A 198 0.85 5.26 -5.57
CA VAL A 198 1.06 5.29 -4.12
C VAL A 198 1.61 6.65 -3.68
N THR A 199 1.00 7.20 -2.63
CA THR A 199 1.37 8.48 -2.01
C THR A 199 1.20 8.42 -0.49
N ASN A 200 1.71 9.43 0.22
CA ASN A 200 1.42 9.60 1.65
C ASN A 200 -0.09 9.78 1.89
N SER A 201 -0.65 9.05 2.86
CA SER A 201 -2.02 9.31 3.29
C SER A 201 -2.08 10.56 4.19
N PRO A 202 -3.04 11.47 4.01
CA PRO A 202 -3.26 12.57 4.94
C PRO A 202 -3.87 12.13 6.28
N TYR A 203 -4.22 10.84 6.41
CA TYR A 203 -4.95 10.28 7.55
C TYR A 203 -4.09 9.26 8.30
N PRO A 204 -3.17 9.69 9.19
CA PRO A 204 -2.39 8.75 10.00
C PRO A 204 -3.27 7.97 10.97
N MET A 205 -2.79 6.81 11.43
CA MET A 205 -3.46 6.02 12.46
C MET A 205 -3.00 6.45 13.86
N PRO A 206 -3.89 7.03 14.69
CA PRO A 206 -3.55 7.35 16.07
C PRO A 206 -3.44 6.08 16.90
N CYS A 207 -2.25 5.85 17.47
CA CYS A 207 -1.94 4.74 18.35
C CYS A 207 -1.61 5.27 19.74
N LEU A 208 -2.39 4.87 20.75
CA LEU A 208 -2.03 5.18 22.13
C LEU A 208 -0.76 4.41 22.53
N CYS A 209 0.16 5.11 23.18
CA CYS A 209 1.40 4.56 23.67
C CYS A 209 1.26 4.12 25.13
N GLY A 210 1.85 2.97 25.46
CA GLY A 210 2.12 2.63 26.85
C GLY A 210 3.22 3.53 27.42
N SER A 211 3.33 3.62 28.74
CA SER A 211 4.33 4.44 29.45
C SER A 211 5.77 4.17 29.01
N ASP A 212 6.08 2.95 28.57
CA ASP A 212 7.43 2.52 28.18
C ASP A 212 7.81 2.89 26.72
N GLN A 213 6.82 3.14 25.85
CA GLN A 213 7.03 3.40 24.41
C GLN A 213 7.39 4.87 24.09
N VAL A 214 7.42 5.74 25.10
CA VAL A 214 7.65 7.18 24.94
C VAL A 214 9.14 7.55 25.12
N ARG A 215 9.96 6.59 25.58
CA ARG A 215 11.36 6.82 25.99
C ARG A 215 12.41 6.24 25.04
N THR A 216 12.00 5.68 23.91
CA THR A 216 12.86 5.11 22.85
C THR A 216 12.53 5.78 21.54
#